data_AF-A0A517WCZ5-F1
#
_entry.id   AF-A0A517WCZ5-F1
#
_cell.length_a   1.000
_cell.length_b   1.000
_cell.length_c   1.000
_cell.angle_alpha   90.00
_cell.angle_beta   90.00
_cell.angle_gamma   90.00
#
_symmetry.space_group_name_H-M   'P 1'
#
loop_
_entity.id
_entity.type
_entity.pdbx_description
1 polymer ?
#
loop_
_entity_poly.entity_id
_entity_poly.type
_entity_poly.pdbx_seq_one_letter_code
_entity_poly.pdbx_strand_id
1 'polypeptide(L)'
;MTKQNQLIPDGTPLRISDSNGIEIKMGDYIKRDVTGNNEIHGTWSIQKVKCQGPFPILSYVTSEKKKVFPADYSACFLSDMYDHKHTLFALDTRDISPPDDDLYVMDKDEAEAFIAAQENPYSEVED
;
A
#
# COMPACT_ATOMS: atom_id res chain seq x y z
N MET A 1 8.16 -11.95 -18.49
CA MET A 1 7.61 -10.79 -17.75
C MET A 1 8.32 -9.53 -18.23
N THR A 2 7.61 -8.66 -18.94
CA THR A 2 8.13 -7.35 -19.35
C THR A 2 8.36 -6.54 -18.07
N LYS A 3 9.58 -6.05 -17.84
CA LYS A 3 9.86 -5.11 -16.74
C LYS A 3 8.85 -3.97 -16.88
N GLN A 4 7.91 -3.85 -15.92
CA GLN A 4 7.09 -2.67 -15.83
C GLN A 4 8.07 -1.49 -15.67
N ASN A 5 8.10 -0.60 -16.67
CA ASN A 5 8.83 0.65 -16.53
C ASN A 5 8.09 1.43 -15.44
N GLN A 6 8.63 1.38 -14.22
CA GLN A 6 8.17 2.20 -13.13
C GLN A 6 8.43 3.65 -13.53
N LEU A 7 7.34 4.37 -13.86
CA LEU A 7 7.40 5.73 -14.39
C LEU A 7 7.82 6.75 -13.32
N ILE A 8 7.57 6.44 -12.05
CA ILE A 8 7.90 7.29 -10.91
C ILE A 8 8.88 6.54 -9.98
N PRO A 9 10.12 7.03 -9.80
CA PRO A 9 11.12 6.35 -8.99
C PRO A 9 10.68 6.16 -7.52
N ASP A 10 11.11 5.06 -6.91
CA ASP A 10 10.99 4.86 -5.45
C ASP A 10 11.62 6.04 -4.68
N GLY A 11 11.02 6.42 -3.57
CA GLY A 11 11.38 7.58 -2.76
C GLY A 11 10.84 8.92 -3.28
N THR A 12 10.21 8.97 -4.46
CA THR A 12 9.56 10.19 -4.95
C THR A 12 8.39 10.58 -4.04
N PRO A 13 8.37 11.81 -3.48
CA PRO A 13 7.25 12.29 -2.68
C PRO A 13 5.94 12.39 -3.47
N LEU A 14 4.85 11.87 -2.90
CA LEU A 14 3.52 11.96 -3.50
C LEU A 14 2.70 13.16 -2.99
N ARG A 15 3.26 13.91 -2.03
CA ARG A 15 2.66 15.11 -1.43
C ARG A 15 1.26 14.88 -0.83
N ILE A 16 1.04 13.68 -0.32
CA ILE A 16 -0.10 13.32 0.50
C ILE A 16 0.44 12.59 1.73
N SER A 17 -0.26 12.71 2.85
CA SER A 17 0.22 12.21 4.13
C SER A 17 -0.60 11.01 4.59
N ASP A 18 0.00 10.13 5.38
CA ASP A 18 -0.72 9.08 6.08
C ASP A 18 -1.51 9.64 7.27
N SER A 19 -2.12 8.76 8.06
CA SER A 19 -2.95 9.17 9.21
C SER A 19 -2.13 9.83 10.35
N ASN A 20 -0.81 9.68 10.35
CA ASN A 20 0.11 10.33 11.30
C ASN A 20 0.73 11.63 10.74
N GLY A 21 0.34 12.06 9.55
CA GLY A 21 0.92 13.24 8.89
C GLY A 21 2.29 12.96 8.25
N ILE A 22 2.68 11.70 8.09
CA ILE A 22 3.93 11.32 7.41
C ILE A 22 3.70 11.35 5.91
N GLU A 23 4.52 12.11 5.17
CA GLU A 23 4.43 12.18 3.72
C GLU A 23 4.72 10.82 3.08
N ILE A 24 3.76 10.34 2.28
CA ILE A 24 3.85 9.09 1.53
C ILE A 24 4.72 9.29 0.29
N LYS A 25 5.60 8.31 0.03
CA LYS A 25 6.50 8.25 -1.11
C LYS A 25 6.25 7.01 -1.94
N MET A 26 6.68 7.07 -3.20
CA MET A 26 6.72 5.89 -4.06
C MET A 26 7.56 4.78 -3.45
N GLY A 27 7.05 3.55 -3.49
CA GLY A 27 7.75 2.38 -2.96
C GLY A 27 7.55 2.14 -1.46
N ASP A 28 6.90 3.06 -0.73
CA ASP A 28 6.60 2.87 0.69
C ASP A 28 5.69 1.65 0.91
N TYR A 29 5.83 1.06 2.10
CA TYR A 29 4.90 0.05 2.60
C TYR A 29 3.89 0.71 3.52
N ILE A 30 2.63 0.39 3.29
CA ILE A 30 1.50 0.91 4.03
C ILE A 30 0.84 -0.22 4.79
N LYS A 31 0.73 -0.07 6.11
CA LYS A 31 -0.12 -0.90 6.95
C LYS A 31 -1.50 -0.25 7.02
N ARG A 32 -2.53 -1.07 6.81
CA ARG A 32 -3.91 -0.61 6.96
C ARG A 32 -4.84 -1.63 7.53
N ASP A 33 -5.89 -1.15 8.17
CA ASP A 33 -6.94 -2.03 8.67
C ASP A 33 -7.71 -2.67 7.52
N VAL A 34 -8.12 -3.91 7.77
CA VAL A 34 -8.95 -4.68 6.84
C VAL A 34 -10.40 -4.53 7.30
N THR A 35 -11.21 -3.95 6.41
CA THR A 35 -12.63 -3.65 6.68
C THR A 35 -13.58 -4.76 6.21
N GLY A 36 -13.05 -5.86 5.65
CA GLY A 36 -13.83 -7.03 5.22
C GLY A 36 -12.98 -8.26 4.98
N ASN A 37 -13.60 -9.45 5.05
CA ASN A 37 -12.93 -10.75 4.98
C ASN A 37 -11.87 -10.96 6.08
N ASN A 38 -12.15 -10.52 7.32
CA ASN A 38 -11.22 -10.59 8.45
C ASN A 38 -10.90 -12.04 8.86
N GLU A 39 -11.80 -12.98 8.54
CA GLU A 39 -11.56 -14.41 8.65
C GLU A 39 -10.40 -14.88 7.75
N ILE A 40 -10.20 -14.20 6.62
CA ILE A 40 -9.14 -14.46 5.64
C ILE A 40 -7.88 -13.67 5.99
N HIS A 41 -7.97 -12.35 6.11
CA HIS A 41 -6.79 -11.47 6.23
C HIS A 41 -6.37 -11.15 7.66
N GLY A 42 -7.26 -11.31 8.64
CA GLY A 42 -7.10 -10.75 9.97
C GLY A 42 -7.57 -9.30 10.03
N THR A 43 -6.96 -8.53 10.90
CA THR A 43 -7.34 -7.14 11.23
C THR A 43 -6.62 -6.11 10.37
N TRP A 44 -5.48 -6.45 9.77
CA TRP A 44 -4.69 -5.52 8.96
C TRP A 44 -4.02 -6.20 7.76
N SER A 45 -3.65 -5.37 6.77
CA SER A 45 -2.90 -5.74 5.57
C SER A 45 -1.70 -4.81 5.34
N ILE A 46 -0.69 -5.33 4.66
CA ILE A 46 0.47 -4.57 4.17
C ILE A 46 0.37 -4.47 2.67
N GLN A 47 0.48 -3.24 2.17
CA GLN A 47 0.39 -2.90 0.76
C GLN A 47 1.61 -2.07 0.36
N LYS A 48 2.07 -2.18 -0.88
CA LYS A 48 3.18 -1.39 -1.40
C LYS A 48 2.64 -0.30 -2.33
N VAL A 49 3.15 0.92 -2.15
CA VAL A 49 2.88 2.04 -3.06
C VAL A 49 3.61 1.79 -4.38
N LYS A 50 2.85 1.58 -5.45
CA LYS A 50 3.35 1.32 -6.81
C LYS A 50 2.69 2.26 -7.81
N CYS A 51 3.19 2.27 -9.04
CA CYS A 51 2.56 3.00 -10.15
C CYS A 51 1.94 2.03 -11.15
N GLN A 52 0.70 2.31 -11.54
CA GLN A 52 0.07 1.72 -12.71
C GLN A 52 -0.11 2.82 -13.76
N GLY A 53 0.82 2.91 -14.72
CA GLY A 53 0.93 4.09 -15.57
C GLY A 53 1.30 5.33 -14.71
N PRO A 54 0.63 6.48 -14.87
CA PRO A 54 0.90 7.67 -14.06
C PRO A 54 0.22 7.64 -12.68
N PHE A 55 -0.57 6.62 -12.36
CA PHE A 55 -1.43 6.60 -11.17
C PHE A 55 -0.77 5.82 -10.02
N PRO A 56 -0.56 6.44 -8.85
CA PRO A 56 -0.17 5.72 -7.64
C PRO A 56 -1.28 4.79 -7.17
N ILE A 57 -0.91 3.56 -6.84
CA ILE A 57 -1.78 2.51 -6.35
C ILE A 57 -1.21 1.91 -5.06
N LEU A 58 -2.09 1.37 -4.22
CA LEU A 58 -1.73 0.48 -3.14
C LEU A 58 -1.93 -0.95 -3.59
N SER A 59 -0.84 -1.70 -3.68
CA SER A 59 -0.88 -3.08 -4.15
C SER A 59 -0.62 -4.05 -3.00
N TYR A 60 -1.49 -5.05 -2.84
CA TYR A 60 -1.40 -6.01 -1.75
C TYR A 60 -0.08 -6.79 -1.77
N VAL A 61 0.53 -6.93 -0.59
CA VAL A 61 1.72 -7.73 -0.36
C VAL A 61 1.41 -8.91 0.56
N THR A 62 0.83 -8.63 1.72
CA THR A 62 0.48 -9.64 2.74
C THR A 62 -0.54 -9.09 3.74
N SER A 63 -0.93 -9.91 4.72
CA SER A 63 -1.83 -9.55 5.81
C SER A 63 -1.39 -10.15 7.15
N GLU A 64 -2.11 -9.79 8.22
CA GLU A 64 -1.90 -10.37 9.56
C GLU A 64 -1.88 -11.91 9.51
N LYS A 65 -2.81 -12.49 8.75
CA LYS A 65 -2.91 -13.95 8.55
C LYS A 65 -2.00 -14.48 7.43
N LYS A 66 -0.94 -13.76 7.12
CA LYS A 66 0.05 -14.07 6.08
C LYS A 66 -0.45 -13.85 4.66
N LYS A 67 0.33 -14.34 3.69
CA LYS A 67 0.13 -14.15 2.26
C LYS A 67 -1.00 -15.04 1.74
N VAL A 68 -2.24 -14.61 2.01
CA VAL A 68 -3.44 -15.34 1.58
C VAL A 68 -3.69 -15.27 0.07
N PHE A 69 -3.14 -14.26 -0.60
CA PHE A 69 -3.18 -14.11 -2.05
C PHE A 69 -1.78 -13.87 -2.61
N PRO A 70 -1.54 -14.16 -3.90
CA PRO A 70 -0.35 -13.70 -4.59
C PRO A 70 -0.14 -12.19 -4.41
N ALA A 71 1.12 -11.76 -4.40
CA ALA A 71 1.41 -10.33 -4.41
C ALA A 71 0.78 -9.70 -5.68
N ASP A 72 0.28 -8.48 -5.56
CA ASP A 72 -0.41 -7.77 -6.64
C ASP A 72 -1.76 -8.37 -7.07
N TYR A 73 -2.28 -9.37 -6.35
CA TYR A 73 -3.60 -9.95 -6.64
C TYR A 73 -4.74 -8.93 -6.50
N SER A 74 -4.63 -8.02 -5.53
CA SER A 74 -5.56 -6.93 -5.33
C SER A 74 -4.82 -5.61 -5.20
N ALA A 75 -5.38 -4.56 -5.79
CA ALA A 75 -4.88 -3.20 -5.66
C ALA A 75 -6.04 -2.19 -5.71
N CYS A 76 -5.81 -1.00 -5.17
CA CYS A 76 -6.72 0.15 -5.27
C CYS A 76 -5.94 1.42 -5.59
N PHE A 77 -6.61 2.47 -6.06
CA PHE A 77 -5.93 3.75 -6.23
C PHE A 77 -5.62 4.32 -4.84
N LEU A 78 -4.44 4.91 -4.69
CA LEU A 78 -4.08 5.56 -3.43
C LEU A 78 -5.04 6.70 -3.10
N SER A 79 -5.57 7.39 -4.12
CA SER A 79 -6.57 8.45 -3.96
C SER A 79 -7.87 7.96 -3.31
N ASP A 80 -8.23 6.69 -3.46
CA ASP A 80 -9.47 6.15 -2.87
C ASP A 80 -9.44 6.17 -1.34
N MET A 81 -8.26 6.34 -0.74
CA MET A 81 -8.07 6.45 0.72
C MET A 81 -8.31 7.87 1.24
N TYR A 82 -8.59 8.84 0.38
CA TYR A 82 -8.74 10.24 0.76
C TYR A 82 -10.11 10.78 0.34
N ASP A 83 -10.62 11.79 1.07
CA ASP A 83 -11.78 12.53 0.60
C ASP A 83 -11.38 13.35 -0.64
N HIS A 84 -11.89 12.95 -1.79
CA HIS A 84 -11.63 13.60 -3.08
C HIS A 84 -11.95 15.10 -3.08
N LYS A 85 -12.94 15.57 -2.31
CA LYS A 85 -13.23 17.02 -2.20
C LYS A 85 -12.09 17.75 -1.50
N HIS A 86 -11.56 17.19 -0.42
CA HIS A 86 -10.40 17.77 0.24
C HIS A 86 -9.18 17.76 -0.68
N THR A 87 -8.99 16.70 -1.47
CA THR A 87 -7.92 16.65 -2.47
C THR A 87 -8.05 17.71 -3.56
N LEU A 88 -9.27 17.93 -4.08
CA LEU A 88 -9.49 18.87 -5.19
C LEU A 88 -9.35 20.34 -4.80
N PHE A 89 -9.64 20.69 -3.55
CA PHE A 89 -9.72 22.07 -3.10
C PHE A 89 -8.62 22.48 -2.11
N ALA A 90 -7.73 21.57 -1.74
CA ALA A 90 -6.58 21.91 -0.90
C ALA A 90 -5.60 22.85 -1.60
N LEU A 91 -5.10 23.82 -0.85
CA LEU A 91 -3.99 24.68 -1.29
C LEU A 91 -2.65 23.94 -1.24
N ASP A 92 -2.54 22.98 -0.32
CA ASP A 92 -1.41 22.06 -0.18
C ASP A 92 -1.95 20.67 0.18
N THR A 93 -1.68 19.67 -0.67
CA THR A 93 -2.20 18.31 -0.47
C THR A 93 -1.52 17.56 0.66
N ARG A 94 -0.40 18.08 1.18
CA ARG A 94 0.33 17.49 2.33
C ARG A 94 -0.42 17.65 3.65
N ASP A 95 -1.32 18.64 3.72
CA ASP A 95 -2.19 18.89 4.87
C ASP A 95 -3.43 18.00 4.86
N ILE A 96 -3.57 17.14 3.86
CA ILE A 96 -4.67 16.19 3.75
C ILE A 96 -4.24 14.87 4.39
N SER A 97 -5.03 14.44 5.36
CA SER A 97 -4.97 13.11 5.95
C SER A 97 -6.12 12.26 5.40
N PRO A 98 -5.98 10.93 5.35
CA PRO A 98 -7.12 10.04 5.14
C PRO A 98 -8.20 10.33 6.21
N PRO A 99 -9.50 10.23 5.86
CA PRO A 99 -10.59 10.51 6.79
C PRO A 99 -10.74 9.42 7.86
N ASP A 100 -10.35 8.21 7.51
CA ASP A 100 -10.30 7.06 8.40
C ASP A 100 -8.86 6.95 8.90
N ASP A 101 -8.67 6.92 10.23
CA ASP A 101 -7.36 6.77 10.88
C ASP A 101 -6.84 5.32 10.72
N ASP A 102 -6.65 4.87 9.48
CA ASP A 102 -6.38 3.46 9.15
C ASP A 102 -5.25 3.26 8.13
N LEU A 103 -4.58 4.32 7.68
CA LEU A 103 -3.50 4.27 6.70
C LEU A 103 -2.18 4.72 7.34
N TYR A 104 -1.19 3.84 7.44
CA TYR A 104 0.07 4.13 8.14
C TYR A 104 1.29 3.69 7.34
N VAL A 105 2.25 4.60 7.15
CA VAL A 105 3.56 4.27 6.58
C VAL A 105 4.32 3.38 7.56
N MET A 106 4.82 2.25 7.07
CA MET A 106 5.68 1.35 7.83
C MET A 106 7.15 1.69 7.60
N ASP A 107 7.97 1.39 8.60
CA ASP A 107 9.41 1.31 8.38
C ASP A 107 9.71 0.22 7.35
N LYS A 108 10.62 0.54 6.42
CA LYS A 108 10.92 -0.33 5.29
C LYS A 108 11.57 -1.63 5.73
N ASP A 109 12.52 -1.57 6.67
CA ASP A 109 13.25 -2.75 7.13
C ASP A 109 12.31 -3.65 7.93
N GLU A 110 11.40 -3.07 8.72
CA GLU A 110 10.32 -3.80 9.40
C GLU A 110 9.40 -4.52 8.42
N ALA A 111 8.91 -3.81 7.39
CA ALA A 111 8.04 -4.39 6.38
C ALA A 111 8.72 -5.52 5.61
N GLU A 112 9.98 -5.32 5.17
CA GLU A 112 10.74 -6.33 4.44
C GLU A 112 11.06 -7.55 5.30
N ALA A 113 11.42 -7.35 6.57
CA ALA A 113 11.61 -8.45 7.52
C ALA A 113 10.33 -9.26 7.72
N PHE A 114 9.18 -8.58 7.85
CA PHE A 114 7.89 -9.24 7.97
C PHE A 114 7.55 -10.05 6.72
N ILE A 115 7.74 -9.48 5.53
CA ILE A 115 7.48 -10.15 4.25
C ILE A 115 8.39 -11.37 4.07
N ALA A 116 9.68 -11.24 4.39
CA ALA A 116 10.66 -12.31 4.26
C ALA A 116 10.40 -13.48 5.23
N ALA A 117 9.84 -13.21 6.41
CA ALA A 117 9.48 -14.22 7.39
C ALA A 117 8.26 -15.07 6.99
N GLN A 118 7.59 -14.75 5.87
CA GLN A 118 6.44 -15.51 5.41
C GLN A 118 6.82 -16.55 4.35
N GLU A 119 6.50 -17.80 4.64
CA GLU A 119 6.50 -18.86 3.63
C GLU A 119 5.47 -18.50 2.55
N ASN A 120 5.86 -18.61 1.28
CA ASN A 120 4.95 -18.42 0.16
C ASN A 120 4.16 -19.72 -0.05
N PRO A 121 2.86 -19.81 0.32
CA PRO A 121 2.10 -21.05 0.13
C PRO A 121 1.89 -21.40 -1.36
N TYR A 122 2.29 -20.52 -2.29
CA TYR A 122 2.19 -20.71 -3.74
C TYR A 122 3.55 -21.02 -4.40
N SER A 123 4.62 -21.28 -3.66
CA SER A 123 5.93 -21.61 -4.26
C SER A 123 6.05 -23.05 -4.80
N GLU A 124 5.03 -23.90 -4.61
CA GLU A 124 5.05 -25.31 -5.04
C GLU A 124 4.26 -25.62 -6.32
N VAL A 125 3.81 -24.60 -7.07
CA VAL A 125 3.27 -24.86 -8.41
C VAL A 125 4.41 -24.75 -9.41
N GLU A 126 5.24 -25.80 -9.48
CA GLU A 126 6.13 -26.03 -10.63
C GLU A 126 5.25 -26.40 -11.84
N ASP A 127 5.46 -25.71 -12.97
CA ASP A 127 4.88 -26.02 -14.29
C ASP A 127 5.43 -27.35 -14.86
#